data_AF-A0A9D8BUF5-F1
#
_entry.id   AF-A0A9D8BUF5-F1
#
_cell.length_a   1.000
_cell.length_b   1.000
_cell.length_c   1.000
_cell.angle_alpha   90.00
_cell.angle_beta   90.00
_cell.angle_gamma   90.00
#
_symmetry.space_group_name_H-M   'P 1'
#
loop_
_entity.id
_entity.type
_entity.pdbx_description
1 polymer ?
#
loop_
_entity_poly.entity_id
_entity_poly.type
_entity_poly.pdbx_seq_one_letter_code
_entity_poly.pdbx_strand_id
1 'polypeptide(L)'
;MLQIIRLLCFGLLLTTSKTYGFEFSDLSTSNWTACASEGGICRFDGTRMIRYGKENSWSYAVATERIECSNRVFIDPLRGRAKVCELGKHTSRRIDGPRISVKPIFYVFKDQWHSGLPSEQDLRLIRHYLDHAKDHFKHLLGPDVEAFDIAEALIHQGQYDESAIKNIAEQSLHTPSDQAKGHIQGQTQEQTRDPSQKLAPDFEHAMLKEILELRGSNRYIEPSVFVFILVNPNMQLYRPHWGGGGRSFNGGVNGGGGIVVLEYRRFRYGFYSTLVHELGHAFGLTHVNCSGQSMSESESIMSYNPRHRSRGSGIAINPGSLTDTERAKLLLSPRIFPHSQDLKQLQDQADACVLPAMDDYLGPVPNVHGVGYDLFFNERIVSGFDAMFYTKAQAKRHCAAMRERYPRIKVDCRFAGEVLQPSEPKASPRP
;
A
#
# COMPACT_ATOMS: atom_id res chain seq x y z
N MET A 1 66.92 -52.55 8.50
CA MET A 1 65.63 -52.41 7.79
C MET A 1 65.04 -51.08 8.24
N LEU A 2 64.97 -50.11 7.32
CA LEU A 2 64.61 -48.70 7.54
C LEU A 2 63.16 -48.53 8.04
N GLN A 3 62.95 -47.71 9.08
CA GLN A 3 61.65 -47.09 9.41
C GLN A 3 61.66 -45.65 8.89
N ILE A 4 60.80 -45.35 7.91
CA ILE A 4 60.60 -43.99 7.38
C ILE A 4 59.19 -43.51 7.71
N ILE A 5 59.17 -42.31 8.26
CA ILE A 5 58.04 -41.44 8.60
C ILE A 5 57.21 -41.09 7.36
N ARG A 6 55.87 -41.12 7.48
CA ARG A 6 54.98 -40.18 6.77
C ARG A 6 53.86 -39.70 7.69
N LEU A 7 53.93 -38.41 8.03
CA LEU A 7 52.81 -37.57 8.42
C LEU A 7 51.68 -37.70 7.39
N LEU A 8 50.42 -37.74 7.82
CA LEU A 8 49.29 -37.20 7.06
C LEU A 8 48.13 -36.84 8.00
N CYS A 9 47.99 -35.52 8.15
CA CYS A 9 46.78 -34.69 8.29
C CYS A 9 45.69 -35.06 9.31
N PHE A 10 45.66 -34.21 10.35
CA PHE A 10 44.48 -33.61 10.96
C PHE A 10 43.30 -33.45 9.97
N GLY A 11 42.24 -34.24 10.17
CA GLY A 11 40.90 -33.94 9.66
C GLY A 11 40.10 -33.24 10.75
N LEU A 12 40.27 -31.93 10.87
CA LEU A 12 39.42 -31.07 11.70
C LEU A 12 38.01 -31.11 11.09
N LEU A 13 37.04 -31.68 11.81
CA LEU A 13 35.61 -31.53 11.52
C LEU A 13 35.25 -30.06 11.72
N LEU A 14 35.44 -29.25 10.68
CA LEU A 14 34.84 -27.93 10.57
C LEU A 14 33.33 -28.15 10.41
N THR A 15 32.60 -28.03 11.52
CA THR A 15 31.16 -27.82 11.49
C THR A 15 30.92 -26.54 10.68
N THR A 16 30.39 -26.68 9.46
CA THR A 16 29.94 -25.54 8.69
C THR A 16 28.78 -24.89 9.44
N SER A 17 29.03 -23.76 10.10
CA SER A 17 27.97 -22.87 10.53
C SER A 17 27.15 -22.51 9.30
N LYS A 18 25.88 -22.94 9.24
CA LYS A 18 24.90 -22.37 8.32
C LYS A 18 24.75 -20.91 8.69
N THR A 19 25.43 -20.04 7.97
CA THR A 19 25.12 -18.62 7.94
C THR A 19 23.77 -18.47 7.25
N TYR A 20 22.73 -18.20 8.04
CA TYR A 20 21.44 -17.76 7.52
C TYR A 20 21.59 -16.32 7.05
N GLY A 21 21.97 -16.16 5.78
CA GLY A 21 22.00 -14.91 5.05
C GLY A 21 21.78 -15.26 3.60
N PHE A 22 20.58 -15.00 3.09
CA PHE A 22 20.26 -15.24 1.69
C PHE A 22 20.95 -14.15 0.84
N GLU A 23 21.81 -14.56 -0.09
CA GLU A 23 22.26 -13.72 -1.20
C GLU A 23 21.09 -13.55 -2.18
N PHE A 24 20.65 -12.31 -2.42
CA PHE A 24 19.72 -11.99 -3.52
C PHE A 24 20.49 -12.02 -4.84
N SER A 25 20.64 -13.20 -5.46
CA SER A 25 21.28 -13.36 -6.77
C SER A 25 20.35 -13.14 -7.98
N ASP A 26 19.15 -12.59 -7.78
CA ASP A 26 18.19 -12.29 -8.86
C ASP A 26 18.06 -10.79 -9.20
N LEU A 27 19.09 -9.99 -8.92
CA LEU A 27 19.24 -8.68 -9.56
C LEU A 27 19.67 -8.86 -11.03
N SER A 28 18.80 -9.48 -11.84
CA SER A 28 18.78 -9.12 -13.26
C SER A 28 18.43 -7.64 -13.29
N THR A 29 19.41 -6.82 -13.70
CA THR A 29 19.24 -5.40 -13.96
C THR A 29 17.89 -5.17 -14.64
N SER A 30 17.04 -4.33 -14.04
CA SER A 30 15.81 -3.90 -14.72
C SER A 30 16.22 -3.27 -16.06
N ASN A 31 16.01 -3.99 -17.16
CA ASN A 31 16.35 -3.49 -18.49
C ASN A 31 15.34 -2.40 -18.86
N TRP A 32 15.71 -1.16 -18.56
CA TRP A 32 14.99 0.01 -19.03
C TRP A 32 15.35 0.28 -20.47
N THR A 33 14.34 0.49 -21.31
CA THR A 33 14.52 0.73 -22.74
C THR A 33 14.06 2.14 -23.08
N ALA A 34 14.96 3.00 -23.53
CA ALA A 34 14.61 4.35 -23.97
C ALA A 34 13.53 4.31 -25.06
N CYS A 35 12.52 5.17 -24.94
CA CYS A 35 11.40 5.23 -25.87
C CYS A 35 11.07 6.63 -26.40
N ALA A 36 11.36 7.69 -25.64
CA ALA A 36 11.13 9.06 -26.09
C ALA A 36 12.04 10.04 -25.34
N SER A 37 12.54 11.07 -26.02
CA SER A 37 13.13 12.24 -25.37
C SER A 37 12.06 13.13 -24.75
N GLU A 38 12.46 14.02 -23.84
CA GLU A 38 11.57 15.03 -23.27
C GLU A 38 10.83 15.83 -24.37
N GLY A 39 9.50 15.95 -24.23
CA GLY A 39 8.58 16.51 -25.22
C GLY A 39 8.02 15.49 -26.23
N GLY A 40 8.58 14.27 -26.28
CA GLY A 40 8.14 13.21 -27.18
C GLY A 40 6.95 12.38 -26.66
N ILE A 41 6.48 11.44 -27.48
CA ILE A 41 5.45 10.46 -27.10
C ILE A 41 6.06 9.06 -27.13
N CYS A 42 6.01 8.38 -26.00
CA CYS A 42 6.41 6.99 -25.85
C CYS A 42 5.21 6.10 -26.16
N ARG A 43 5.32 5.21 -27.16
CA ARG A 43 4.27 4.24 -27.56
C ARG A 43 4.76 2.82 -27.29
N PHE A 44 3.88 1.98 -26.75
CA PHE A 44 4.22 0.62 -26.34
C PHE A 44 2.97 -0.23 -26.22
N ASP A 45 3.10 -1.54 -26.32
CA ASP A 45 1.96 -2.44 -26.11
C ASP A 45 1.75 -2.73 -24.62
N GLY A 46 0.47 -2.88 -24.26
CA GLY A 46 0.02 -3.24 -22.91
C GLY A 46 0.18 -2.12 -21.90
N THR A 47 0.11 -2.49 -20.63
CA THR A 47 0.41 -1.59 -19.51
C THR A 47 1.87 -1.77 -19.14
N ARG A 48 2.59 -0.65 -18.98
CA ARG A 48 4.02 -0.64 -18.61
C ARG A 48 4.29 0.41 -17.55
N MET A 49 5.33 0.15 -16.77
CA MET A 49 6.00 1.20 -16.02
C MET A 49 6.90 2.00 -16.97
N ILE A 50 6.86 3.31 -16.82
CA ILE A 50 7.71 4.26 -17.54
C ILE A 50 8.46 5.08 -16.51
N ARG A 51 9.77 5.26 -16.70
CA ARG A 51 10.55 6.23 -15.94
C ARG A 51 10.90 7.42 -16.82
N TYR A 52 10.83 8.62 -16.27
CA TYR A 52 11.16 9.89 -16.88
C TYR A 52 12.26 10.54 -16.09
N GLY A 53 13.41 10.82 -16.70
CA GLY A 53 14.55 11.30 -15.94
C GLY A 53 15.85 11.25 -16.70
N LYS A 54 16.95 11.35 -15.97
CA LYS A 54 18.31 11.21 -16.48
C LYS A 54 19.25 10.84 -15.35
N GLU A 55 20.31 10.09 -15.68
CA GLU A 55 21.36 9.69 -14.73
C GLU A 55 20.77 8.95 -13.51
N ASN A 56 20.82 9.55 -12.32
CA ASN A 56 20.32 8.96 -11.07
C ASN A 56 19.01 9.61 -10.59
N SER A 57 18.39 10.46 -11.41
CA SER A 57 17.19 11.22 -11.05
C SER A 57 16.03 10.84 -11.97
N TRP A 58 15.08 10.06 -11.45
CA TRP A 58 13.96 9.50 -12.21
C TRP A 58 12.63 9.70 -11.49
N SER A 59 11.62 10.08 -12.25
CA SER A 59 10.19 10.03 -11.90
C SER A 59 9.55 8.83 -12.60
N TYR A 60 8.47 8.30 -12.06
CA TYR A 60 7.85 7.07 -12.58
C TYR A 60 6.36 7.27 -12.83
N ALA A 61 5.83 6.56 -13.82
CA ALA A 61 4.41 6.47 -14.11
C ALA A 61 4.07 5.06 -14.60
N VAL A 62 2.78 4.71 -14.52
CA VAL A 62 2.23 3.53 -15.17
C VAL A 62 1.23 4.01 -16.20
N ALA A 63 1.38 3.57 -17.43
CA ALA A 63 0.45 3.92 -18.50
C ALA A 63 0.21 2.73 -19.42
N THR A 64 -0.84 2.84 -20.22
CA THR A 64 -1.29 1.83 -21.18
C THR A 64 -1.22 2.43 -22.57
N GLU A 65 -0.65 1.69 -23.52
CA GLU A 65 -0.49 2.03 -24.95
C GLU A 65 0.44 3.21 -25.27
N ARG A 66 0.38 4.30 -24.49
CA ARG A 66 1.20 5.49 -24.69
C ARG A 66 1.34 6.37 -23.45
N ILE A 67 2.38 7.18 -23.42
CA ILE A 67 2.56 8.28 -22.46
C ILE A 67 3.32 9.44 -23.10
N GLU A 68 2.95 10.69 -22.78
CA GLU A 68 3.73 11.87 -23.14
C GLU A 68 4.94 11.98 -22.21
N CYS A 69 6.12 12.14 -22.79
CA CYS A 69 7.37 12.21 -22.07
C CYS A 69 7.68 13.65 -21.65
N SER A 70 6.99 14.21 -20.68
CA SER A 70 7.18 15.63 -20.34
C SER A 70 6.96 15.96 -18.86
N ASN A 71 7.43 17.15 -18.48
CA ASN A 71 7.15 17.78 -17.19
C ASN A 71 5.65 18.06 -16.93
N ARG A 72 4.76 17.85 -17.93
CA ARG A 72 3.30 17.93 -17.71
C ARG A 72 2.74 16.63 -17.11
N VAL A 73 3.33 15.49 -17.48
CA VAL A 73 2.90 14.17 -17.03
C VAL A 73 3.68 13.74 -15.80
N PHE A 74 4.97 14.08 -15.75
CA PHE A 74 5.87 13.71 -14.66
C PHE A 74 6.31 14.95 -13.88
N ILE A 75 6.62 14.77 -12.60
CA ILE A 75 7.37 15.78 -11.83
C ILE A 75 8.80 15.82 -12.40
N ASP A 76 9.33 17.00 -12.73
CA ASP A 76 10.70 17.14 -13.23
C ASP A 76 11.71 16.69 -12.16
N PRO A 77 12.38 15.53 -12.32
CA PRO A 77 13.28 15.02 -11.30
C PRO A 77 14.64 15.72 -11.32
N LEU A 78 14.96 16.46 -12.39
CA LEU A 78 16.26 17.10 -12.58
C LEU A 78 16.12 18.38 -13.43
N ARG A 79 15.72 19.47 -12.77
CA ARG A 79 15.47 20.77 -13.41
C ARG A 79 16.69 21.29 -14.16
N GLY A 80 16.46 21.87 -15.33
CA GLY A 80 17.51 22.44 -16.19
C GLY A 80 18.31 21.39 -16.98
N ARG A 81 17.95 20.10 -16.89
CA ARG A 81 18.52 19.03 -17.70
C ARG A 81 17.44 18.46 -18.61
N ALA A 82 17.84 17.97 -19.79
CA ALA A 82 16.95 17.26 -20.70
C ALA A 82 16.74 15.82 -20.21
N LYS A 83 15.48 15.38 -20.11
CA LYS A 83 15.10 14.04 -19.65
C LYS A 83 14.83 13.08 -20.82
N VAL A 84 14.76 11.81 -20.51
CA VAL A 84 14.33 10.72 -21.40
C VAL A 84 13.27 9.88 -20.69
N CYS A 85 12.34 9.33 -21.45
CA CYS A 85 11.45 8.28 -21.00
C CYS A 85 11.99 6.93 -21.38
N GLU A 86 11.92 6.00 -20.44
CA GLU A 86 12.33 4.63 -20.63
C GLU A 86 11.25 3.68 -20.13
N LEU A 87 11.02 2.63 -20.90
CA LEU A 87 10.07 1.57 -20.61
C LEU A 87 10.72 0.54 -19.69
N GLY A 88 10.05 0.26 -18.59
CA GLY A 88 10.36 -0.87 -17.72
C GLY A 88 9.75 -2.18 -18.25
N LYS A 89 9.80 -3.22 -17.42
CA LYS A 89 9.17 -4.51 -17.75
C LYS A 89 7.69 -4.32 -18.08
N HIS A 90 7.22 -5.09 -19.06
CA HIS A 90 5.81 -5.14 -19.43
C HIS A 90 5.02 -5.69 -18.25
N THR A 91 4.10 -4.90 -17.69
CA THR A 91 3.44 -5.29 -16.43
C THR A 91 2.21 -6.17 -16.65
N SER A 92 1.58 -6.15 -17.85
CA SER A 92 0.51 -7.09 -18.25
C SER A 92 -0.14 -6.73 -19.61
N ARG A 93 -0.82 -7.70 -20.25
CA ARG A 93 -1.68 -7.51 -21.46
C ARG A 93 -3.15 -7.19 -21.11
N ARG A 94 -3.51 -7.17 -19.82
CA ARG A 94 -4.80 -6.75 -19.26
C ARG A 94 -4.53 -5.89 -18.02
N ILE A 95 -5.55 -5.27 -17.43
CA ILE A 95 -5.47 -4.42 -16.22
C ILE A 95 -4.79 -5.13 -15.01
N ASP A 96 -4.57 -6.45 -15.10
CA ASP A 96 -4.02 -7.33 -14.07
C ASP A 96 -2.49 -7.33 -14.03
N GLY A 97 -1.85 -6.30 -13.46
CA GLY A 97 -0.45 -6.43 -13.02
C GLY A 97 -0.21 -7.71 -12.18
N PRO A 98 1.04 -8.10 -11.86
CA PRO A 98 1.33 -9.37 -11.19
C PRO A 98 0.45 -9.60 -9.96
N ARG A 99 0.02 -10.85 -9.76
CA ARG A 99 -0.74 -11.28 -8.57
C ARG A 99 -0.02 -10.80 -7.32
N ILE A 100 -0.78 -10.22 -6.40
CA ILE A 100 -0.27 -9.75 -5.12
C ILE A 100 -0.20 -10.93 -4.16
N SER A 101 0.96 -11.10 -3.53
CA SER A 101 1.15 -12.09 -2.47
C SER A 101 1.31 -11.43 -1.11
N VAL A 102 0.69 -12.01 -0.08
CA VAL A 102 0.89 -11.61 1.31
C VAL A 102 2.20 -12.20 1.83
N LYS A 103 3.10 -11.34 2.32
CA LYS A 103 4.47 -11.70 2.72
C LYS A 103 4.74 -11.33 4.17
N PRO A 104 4.73 -12.30 5.09
CA PRO A 104 5.10 -12.05 6.48
C PRO A 104 6.61 -11.79 6.63
N ILE A 105 6.96 -10.72 7.33
CA ILE A 105 8.33 -10.33 7.67
C ILE A 105 8.41 -10.11 9.17
N PHE A 106 9.11 -10.97 9.89
CA PHE A 106 9.55 -10.68 11.24
C PHE A 106 10.67 -9.67 11.19
N TYR A 107 10.35 -8.43 11.52
CA TYR A 107 11.28 -7.31 11.49
C TYR A 107 11.90 -7.15 12.87
N VAL A 108 13.20 -7.38 12.95
CA VAL A 108 13.99 -7.31 14.18
C VAL A 108 14.86 -6.06 14.11
N PHE A 109 14.75 -5.16 15.08
CA PHE A 109 15.60 -3.97 15.11
C PHE A 109 17.07 -4.35 15.22
N LYS A 110 17.93 -3.50 14.66
CA LYS A 110 19.36 -3.76 14.55
C LYS A 110 19.99 -4.07 15.91
N ASP A 111 19.66 -3.26 16.91
CA ASP A 111 20.09 -3.37 18.30
C ASP A 111 19.40 -4.52 19.07
N GLN A 112 18.35 -5.10 18.52
CA GLN A 112 17.58 -6.22 19.09
C GLN A 112 17.89 -7.57 18.43
N TRP A 113 18.75 -7.64 17.43
CA TRP A 113 19.04 -8.87 16.68
C TRP A 113 19.51 -10.04 17.55
N HIS A 114 20.24 -9.73 18.62
CA HIS A 114 20.75 -10.71 19.57
C HIS A 114 19.86 -10.90 20.81
N SER A 115 18.73 -10.20 20.90
CA SER A 115 17.81 -10.21 22.05
C SER A 115 16.74 -11.32 21.98
N GLY A 116 16.84 -12.23 21.01
CA GLY A 116 15.94 -13.35 20.80
C GLY A 116 15.16 -13.22 19.50
N LEU A 117 15.35 -14.19 18.61
CA LEU A 117 14.71 -14.27 17.30
C LEU A 117 13.43 -15.13 17.36
N PRO A 118 12.50 -14.94 16.41
CA PRO A 118 11.33 -15.82 16.27
C PRO A 118 11.74 -17.28 16.09
N SER A 119 11.00 -18.19 16.72
CA SER A 119 11.22 -19.63 16.59
C SER A 119 10.49 -20.20 15.37
N GLU A 120 10.83 -21.44 15.01
CA GLU A 120 10.07 -22.23 14.01
C GLU A 120 8.59 -22.38 14.37
N GLN A 121 8.25 -22.37 15.66
CA GLN A 121 6.85 -22.40 16.08
C GLN A 121 6.14 -21.08 15.75
N ASP A 122 6.83 -19.95 15.87
CA ASP A 122 6.26 -18.63 15.57
C ASP A 122 6.07 -18.46 14.06
N LEU A 123 7.02 -18.95 13.25
CA LEU A 123 6.89 -19.02 11.79
C LEU A 123 5.68 -19.86 11.35
N ARG A 124 5.46 -21.02 11.98
CA ARG A 124 4.26 -21.83 11.73
C ARG A 124 2.98 -21.15 12.20
N LEU A 125 3.02 -20.43 13.32
CA LEU A 125 1.86 -19.76 13.87
C LEU A 125 1.40 -18.58 13.01
N ILE A 126 2.32 -17.75 12.49
CA ILE A 126 1.94 -16.70 11.54
C ILE A 126 1.36 -17.30 10.24
N ARG A 127 1.94 -18.39 9.75
CA ARG A 127 1.41 -19.11 8.59
C ARG A 127 -0.02 -19.60 8.83
N HIS A 128 -0.25 -20.23 9.99
CA HIS A 128 -1.56 -20.69 10.40
C HIS A 128 -2.60 -19.55 10.42
N TYR A 129 -2.28 -18.41 11.02
CA TYR A 129 -3.18 -17.25 11.03
C TYR A 129 -3.47 -16.71 9.63
N LEU A 130 -2.45 -16.64 8.77
CA LEU A 130 -2.62 -16.16 7.39
C LEU A 130 -3.45 -17.12 6.54
N ASP A 131 -3.29 -18.43 6.69
CA ASP A 131 -4.15 -19.41 6.01
C ASP A 131 -5.60 -19.29 6.45
N HIS A 132 -5.86 -19.11 7.76
CA HIS A 132 -7.22 -18.85 8.24
C HIS A 132 -7.79 -17.53 7.71
N ALA A 133 -6.99 -16.46 7.66
CA ALA A 133 -7.42 -15.18 7.11
C ALA A 133 -7.74 -15.33 5.61
N LYS A 134 -6.91 -16.06 4.85
CA LYS A 134 -7.15 -16.36 3.43
C LYS A 134 -8.48 -17.06 3.21
N ASP A 135 -8.76 -18.09 4.01
CA ASP A 135 -10.02 -18.83 3.93
C ASP A 135 -11.22 -17.97 4.33
N HIS A 136 -11.05 -17.11 5.35
CA HIS A 136 -12.08 -16.18 5.79
C HIS A 136 -12.40 -15.14 4.71
N PHE A 137 -11.41 -14.46 4.13
CA PHE A 137 -11.63 -13.54 3.01
C PHE A 137 -12.27 -14.23 1.81
N LYS A 138 -11.83 -15.45 1.46
CA LYS A 138 -12.46 -16.24 0.39
C LYS A 138 -13.95 -16.48 0.67
N HIS A 139 -14.28 -16.86 1.90
CA HIS A 139 -15.67 -17.05 2.32
C HIS A 139 -16.49 -15.76 2.21
N LEU A 140 -15.95 -14.62 2.68
CA LEU A 140 -16.64 -13.32 2.63
C LEU A 140 -16.87 -12.82 1.20
N LEU A 141 -15.93 -13.10 0.30
CA LEU A 141 -15.99 -12.64 -1.09
C LEU A 141 -16.81 -13.57 -1.98
N GLY A 142 -16.97 -14.84 -1.61
CA GLY A 142 -17.83 -15.80 -2.28
C GLY A 142 -17.07 -16.82 -3.13
N PRO A 143 -17.79 -17.84 -3.63
CA PRO A 143 -17.17 -19.05 -4.20
C PRO A 143 -16.41 -18.82 -5.51
N ASP A 144 -16.78 -17.80 -6.28
CA ASP A 144 -16.16 -17.48 -7.58
C ASP A 144 -14.85 -16.70 -7.47
N VAL A 145 -14.40 -16.42 -6.24
CA VAL A 145 -13.23 -15.59 -5.95
C VAL A 145 -12.08 -16.49 -5.52
N GLU A 146 -10.96 -16.36 -6.22
CA GLU A 146 -9.70 -16.95 -5.77
C GLU A 146 -9.15 -16.16 -4.59
N ALA A 147 -8.57 -16.88 -3.64
CA ALA A 147 -7.93 -16.24 -2.49
C ALA A 147 -6.53 -15.74 -2.85
N PHE A 148 -5.98 -14.85 -2.01
CA PHE A 148 -4.63 -14.33 -2.19
C PHE A 148 -3.55 -15.40 -1.89
N ASP A 149 -2.40 -15.24 -2.52
CA ASP A 149 -1.23 -16.09 -2.31
C ASP A 149 -0.49 -15.67 -1.04
N ILE A 150 0.07 -16.62 -0.29
CA ILE A 150 0.87 -16.35 0.91
C ILE A 150 2.28 -16.90 0.72
N ALA A 151 3.28 -16.03 0.82
CA ALA A 151 4.68 -16.42 0.75
C ALA A 151 5.21 -16.94 2.10
N GLU A 152 6.38 -17.58 2.06
CA GLU A 152 7.09 -17.98 3.26
C GLU A 152 7.51 -16.77 4.10
N ALA A 153 7.50 -16.96 5.42
CA ALA A 153 7.89 -15.93 6.36
C ALA A 153 9.41 -15.71 6.37
N LEU A 154 9.81 -14.44 6.46
CA LEU A 154 11.21 -14.03 6.53
C LEU A 154 11.52 -13.43 7.89
N ILE A 155 12.72 -13.66 8.41
CA ILE A 155 13.27 -12.93 9.55
C ILE A 155 14.29 -11.93 8.99
N HIS A 156 14.06 -10.64 9.23
CA HIS A 156 14.86 -9.55 8.69
C HIS A 156 15.49 -8.74 9.81
N GLN A 157 16.82 -8.57 9.75
CA GLN A 157 17.53 -7.62 10.59
C GLN A 157 17.38 -6.23 9.97
N GLY A 158 16.55 -5.39 10.59
CA GLY A 158 16.35 -4.01 10.18
C GLY A 158 17.62 -3.18 10.31
N GLN A 159 17.74 -2.11 9.50
CA GLN A 159 18.88 -1.19 9.60
C GLN A 159 18.76 -0.19 10.76
N TYR A 160 17.56 -0.04 11.30
CA TYR A 160 17.23 0.92 12.37
C TYR A 160 17.34 0.28 13.76
N ASP A 161 17.88 1.06 14.70
CA ASP A 161 17.77 0.78 16.14
C ASP A 161 16.34 1.08 16.62
N GLU A 162 15.86 0.39 17.66
CA GLU A 162 14.53 0.64 18.25
C GLU A 162 14.37 2.11 18.69
N SER A 163 15.45 2.69 19.25
CA SER A 163 15.48 4.08 19.71
C SER A 163 15.33 5.12 18.59
N ALA A 164 15.75 4.80 17.36
CA ALA A 164 15.58 5.68 16.21
C ALA A 164 14.09 5.80 15.83
N ILE A 165 13.32 4.73 16.02
CA ILE A 165 11.88 4.70 15.78
C ILE A 165 11.10 5.45 16.84
N LYS A 166 11.53 5.38 18.11
CA LYS A 166 10.96 6.21 19.18
C LYS A 166 10.94 7.69 18.79
N ASN A 167 12.07 8.21 18.32
CA ASN A 167 12.20 9.62 17.95
C ASN A 167 11.28 10.00 16.77
N ILE A 168 11.14 9.11 15.78
CA ILE A 168 10.25 9.29 14.62
C ILE A 168 8.77 9.22 15.03
N ALA A 169 8.41 8.28 15.91
CA ALA A 169 7.05 8.08 16.40
C ALA A 169 6.57 9.25 17.27
N GLU A 170 7.43 9.78 18.15
CA GLU A 170 7.13 10.94 19.00
C GLU A 170 6.95 12.22 18.18
N GLN A 171 7.75 12.43 17.12
CA GLN A 171 7.59 13.55 16.19
C GLN A 171 6.28 13.50 15.39
N SER A 172 5.85 12.29 15.00
CA SER A 172 4.60 12.08 14.24
C SER A 172 3.32 12.25 15.09
N LEU A 173 3.41 12.10 16.42
CA LEU A 173 2.30 12.38 17.35
C LEU A 173 2.06 13.89 17.55
N HIS A 174 3.01 14.74 17.14
CA HIS A 174 2.94 16.21 17.25
C HIS A 174 2.45 16.90 15.96
N THR A 175 1.91 16.12 15.01
CA THR A 175 1.16 16.63 13.85
C THR A 175 -0.34 16.43 14.05
N PRO A 176 -1.16 17.49 14.00
CA PRO A 176 -2.60 17.36 14.15
C PRO A 176 -3.22 16.85 12.84
N SER A 177 -3.40 15.53 12.76
CA SER A 177 -4.32 14.89 11.83
C SER A 177 -5.24 14.03 12.68
N ASP A 178 -6.44 14.55 12.97
CA ASP A 178 -7.66 13.84 13.44
C ASP A 178 -8.58 14.69 14.36
N GLN A 179 -8.39 16.01 14.43
CA GLN A 179 -9.41 16.89 15.03
C GLN A 179 -10.35 17.47 13.98
N ALA A 180 -11.22 16.61 13.44
CA ALA A 180 -12.52 17.01 12.93
C ALA A 180 -13.62 16.41 13.82
N LYS A 181 -13.67 16.86 15.07
CA LYS A 181 -14.86 16.78 15.93
C LYS A 181 -15.08 18.19 16.48
N GLY A 182 -16.19 18.81 16.09
CA GLY A 182 -16.45 20.23 16.38
C GLY A 182 -16.57 20.54 17.87
N HIS A 183 -16.13 21.72 18.29
CA HIS A 183 -16.99 22.86 18.64
C HIS A 183 -16.12 24.10 18.94
N ILE A 184 -16.78 25.26 19.01
CA ILE A 184 -16.25 26.62 19.07
C ILE A 184 -15.46 26.93 20.36
N GLN A 185 -14.60 27.95 20.26
CA GLN A 185 -14.03 28.85 21.30
C GLN A 185 -12.66 28.50 21.92
N GLY A 186 -11.65 29.34 21.59
CA GLY A 186 -10.83 30.00 22.60
C GLY A 186 -9.33 29.64 22.68
N GLN A 187 -8.51 30.56 22.14
CA GLN A 187 -7.16 30.95 22.60
C GLN A 187 -5.91 30.12 22.21
N THR A 188 -5.32 30.55 21.09
CA THR A 188 -3.91 30.94 20.87
C THR A 188 -2.79 30.36 21.75
N GLN A 189 -1.94 29.52 21.14
CA GLN A 189 -0.49 29.77 21.02
C GLN A 189 0.01 29.19 19.68
N GLU A 190 0.16 30.07 18.70
CA GLU A 190 0.66 29.75 17.35
C GLU A 190 2.18 29.83 17.36
N GLN A 191 2.86 28.71 17.59
CA GLN A 191 4.27 28.58 17.26
C GLN A 191 4.39 28.40 15.74
N THR A 192 4.90 29.43 15.08
CA THR A 192 5.24 29.48 13.67
C THR A 192 6.20 28.34 13.30
N ARG A 193 5.70 27.24 12.73
CA ARG A 193 6.54 26.22 12.07
C ARG A 193 6.84 26.63 10.64
N ASP A 194 8.10 26.51 10.25
CA ASP A 194 8.59 26.72 8.88
C ASP A 194 7.92 25.72 7.90
N PRO A 195 7.16 26.18 6.88
CA PRO A 195 6.50 25.32 5.91
C PRO A 195 7.45 24.49 5.02
N SER A 196 8.76 24.73 5.07
CA SER A 196 9.76 24.06 4.24
C SER A 196 10.40 22.81 4.86
N GLN A 197 10.18 22.55 6.16
CA GLN A 197 10.64 21.33 6.81
C GLN A 197 9.62 20.21 6.64
N LYS A 198 9.85 19.36 5.62
CA LYS A 198 9.10 18.10 5.45
C LYS A 198 9.34 17.23 6.69
N LEU A 199 8.28 16.92 7.43
CA LEU A 199 8.36 16.08 8.64
C LEU A 199 9.05 14.75 8.28
N ALA A 200 9.89 14.23 9.18
CA ALA A 200 10.42 12.88 9.00
C ALA A 200 9.24 11.89 8.90
N PRO A 201 9.24 10.99 7.89
CA PRO A 201 8.14 10.05 7.68
C PRO A 201 8.04 9.08 8.86
N ASP A 202 6.86 8.55 9.14
CA ASP A 202 6.68 7.60 10.25
C ASP A 202 7.53 6.32 10.05
N PHE A 203 7.72 5.53 11.11
CA PHE A 203 8.58 4.35 11.07
C PHE A 203 8.10 3.26 10.09
N GLU A 204 6.80 3.21 9.77
CA GLU A 204 6.24 2.25 8.82
C GLU A 204 6.76 2.55 7.41
N HIS A 205 6.86 3.82 7.05
CA HIS A 205 7.47 4.25 5.79
C HIS A 205 8.97 3.94 5.75
N ALA A 206 9.69 4.13 6.86
CA ALA A 206 11.12 3.85 6.94
C ALA A 206 11.43 2.36 6.72
N MET A 207 10.76 1.47 7.45
CA MET A 207 10.90 0.02 7.29
C MET A 207 10.48 -0.44 5.89
N LEU A 208 9.37 0.10 5.37
CA LEU A 208 8.90 -0.28 4.04
C LEU A 208 9.88 0.17 2.95
N LYS A 209 10.43 1.39 3.05
CA LYS A 209 11.43 1.89 2.10
C LYS A 209 12.66 1.01 2.08
N GLU A 210 13.16 0.61 3.25
CA GLU A 210 14.27 -0.34 3.38
C GLU A 210 13.97 -1.64 2.63
N ILE A 211 12.83 -2.28 2.90
CA ILE A 211 12.47 -3.53 2.25
C ILE A 211 12.30 -3.36 0.73
N LEU A 212 11.71 -2.25 0.28
CA LEU A 212 11.58 -1.96 -1.15
C LEU A 212 12.95 -1.79 -1.82
N GLU A 213 13.86 -1.04 -1.21
CA GLU A 213 15.21 -0.80 -1.73
C GLU A 213 16.04 -2.07 -1.79
N LEU A 214 16.03 -2.88 -0.72
CA LEU A 214 16.68 -4.19 -0.69
C LEU A 214 16.17 -5.13 -1.79
N ARG A 215 14.89 -5.00 -2.14
CA ARG A 215 14.25 -5.79 -3.20
C ARG A 215 14.45 -5.20 -4.60
N GLY A 216 15.15 -4.07 -4.73
CA GLY A 216 15.25 -3.34 -6.00
C GLY A 216 13.88 -2.94 -6.56
N SER A 217 12.91 -2.73 -5.67
CA SER A 217 11.49 -2.54 -5.96
C SER A 217 11.04 -1.14 -5.55
N ASN A 218 9.77 -0.84 -5.75
CA ASN A 218 9.13 0.39 -5.29
C ASN A 218 7.62 0.17 -5.11
N ARG A 219 6.95 1.18 -4.56
CA ARG A 219 5.51 1.16 -4.27
C ARG A 219 4.58 0.87 -5.47
N TYR A 220 5.08 0.93 -6.70
CA TYR A 220 4.29 0.73 -7.91
C TYR A 220 4.38 -0.69 -8.46
N ILE A 221 5.58 -1.28 -8.48
CA ILE A 221 5.80 -2.62 -9.04
C ILE A 221 5.76 -3.71 -8.00
N GLU A 222 5.91 -3.38 -6.71
CA GLU A 222 5.94 -4.38 -5.66
C GLU A 222 4.62 -5.16 -5.62
N PRO A 223 4.64 -6.47 -5.93
CA PRO A 223 3.45 -7.30 -5.95
C PRO A 223 3.23 -7.96 -4.58
N SER A 224 3.36 -7.18 -3.50
CA SER A 224 3.29 -7.73 -2.16
C SER A 224 2.47 -6.86 -1.22
N VAL A 225 1.67 -7.52 -0.38
CA VAL A 225 1.23 -6.96 0.90
C VAL A 225 2.18 -7.49 1.97
N PHE A 226 3.00 -6.63 2.55
CA PHE A 226 3.94 -7.04 3.59
C PHE A 226 3.25 -7.04 4.96
N VAL A 227 3.36 -8.15 5.69
CA VAL A 227 2.90 -8.24 7.07
C VAL A 227 4.13 -8.17 7.97
N PHE A 228 4.50 -6.97 8.40
CA PHE A 228 5.58 -6.75 9.35
C PHE A 228 5.14 -7.18 10.75
N ILE A 229 5.89 -8.11 11.34
CA ILE A 229 5.76 -8.52 12.72
C ILE A 229 6.98 -7.96 13.47
N LEU A 230 6.77 -6.91 14.26
CA LEU A 230 7.85 -6.23 14.97
C LEU A 230 8.30 -7.07 16.16
N VAL A 231 9.55 -7.55 16.12
CA VAL A 231 10.14 -8.42 17.14
C VAL A 231 10.82 -7.57 18.22
N ASN A 232 10.33 -7.72 19.45
CA ASN A 232 10.89 -7.12 20.67
C ASN A 232 10.90 -5.58 20.84
N PRO A 233 10.16 -4.72 20.11
CA PRO A 233 9.87 -3.41 20.67
C PRO A 233 8.75 -3.50 21.71
N ASN A 234 8.81 -2.70 22.77
CA ASN A 234 7.62 -2.46 23.58
C ASN A 234 6.86 -1.25 23.02
N MET A 235 6.12 -1.47 21.93
CA MET A 235 5.41 -0.39 21.22
C MET A 235 4.42 0.36 22.10
N GLN A 236 3.93 -0.26 23.18
CA GLN A 236 3.05 0.42 24.14
C GLN A 236 3.75 1.57 24.89
N LEU A 237 5.09 1.57 24.96
CA LEU A 237 5.87 2.70 25.49
C LEU A 237 5.85 3.92 24.56
N TYR A 238 5.65 3.71 23.26
CA TYR A 238 5.78 4.74 22.22
C TYR A 238 4.43 5.15 21.63
N ARG A 239 3.49 4.21 21.52
CA ARG A 239 2.12 4.41 21.10
C ARG A 239 1.18 3.66 22.04
N PRO A 240 0.76 4.29 23.15
CA PRO A 240 -0.22 3.71 24.06
C PRO A 240 -1.49 3.32 23.28
N HIS A 241 -2.01 2.12 23.51
CA HIS A 241 -3.20 1.55 22.84
C HIS A 241 -3.02 1.15 21.36
N TRP A 242 -1.81 1.24 20.78
CA TRP A 242 -1.58 0.75 19.43
C TRP A 242 -1.63 -0.78 19.39
N GLY A 243 -2.52 -1.31 18.54
CA GLY A 243 -2.73 -2.73 18.38
C GLY A 243 -2.16 -3.33 17.11
N GLY A 244 -1.94 -2.49 16.11
CA GLY A 244 -1.57 -2.83 14.74
C GLY A 244 -1.89 -1.65 13.83
N GLY A 245 -1.48 -1.75 12.56
CA GLY A 245 -1.85 -0.78 11.53
C GLY A 245 -1.72 -1.39 10.15
N GLY A 246 -2.58 -0.97 9.23
CA GLY A 246 -2.60 -1.47 7.86
C GLY A 246 -2.94 -0.35 6.89
N ARG A 247 -2.36 -0.41 5.69
CA ARG A 247 -2.64 0.56 4.61
C ARG A 247 -2.13 0.04 3.27
N SER A 248 -2.81 0.39 2.18
CA SER A 248 -2.30 0.16 0.84
C SER A 248 -1.19 1.18 0.51
N PHE A 249 -0.26 0.81 -0.38
CA PHE A 249 0.85 1.70 -0.71
C PHE A 249 0.35 2.99 -1.33
N ASN A 250 -0.43 2.92 -2.40
CA ASN A 250 -0.85 4.11 -3.14
C ASN A 250 -2.24 4.62 -2.72
N GLY A 251 -2.80 4.06 -1.63
CA GLY A 251 -4.13 4.46 -1.16
C GLY A 251 -5.23 3.81 -1.98
N GLY A 252 -6.42 3.83 -1.40
CA GLY A 252 -7.61 3.22 -1.98
C GLY A 252 -7.47 1.77 -2.40
N VAL A 253 -8.37 1.38 -3.30
CA VAL A 253 -8.74 -0.01 -3.58
C VAL A 253 -8.11 -0.48 -4.87
N ASN A 254 -7.22 -1.46 -4.86
CA ASN A 254 -6.35 -1.80 -5.99
C ASN A 254 -5.22 -0.77 -6.20
N GLY A 255 -4.88 -0.03 -5.13
CA GLY A 255 -3.77 0.90 -5.08
C GLY A 255 -2.37 0.25 -5.13
N GLY A 256 -2.25 -0.99 -5.63
CA GLY A 256 -1.03 -1.79 -5.57
C GLY A 256 -0.93 -2.65 -4.32
N GLY A 257 0.30 -2.91 -3.87
CA GLY A 257 0.57 -3.65 -2.64
C GLY A 257 0.17 -2.87 -1.37
N GLY A 258 0.62 -3.36 -0.22
CA GLY A 258 0.27 -2.76 1.05
C GLY A 258 1.19 -3.19 2.17
N ILE A 259 0.95 -2.62 3.34
CA ILE A 259 1.64 -2.95 4.57
C ILE A 259 0.62 -3.23 5.67
N VAL A 260 0.92 -4.24 6.48
CA VAL A 260 0.33 -4.51 7.78
C VAL A 260 1.49 -4.52 8.78
N VAL A 261 1.33 -3.89 9.92
CA VAL A 261 2.31 -3.83 11.00
C VAL A 261 1.64 -4.32 12.27
N LEU A 262 2.22 -5.36 12.88
CA LEU A 262 1.72 -6.01 14.09
C LEU A 262 2.87 -6.19 15.08
N GLU A 263 2.57 -6.15 16.37
CA GLU A 263 3.55 -6.42 17.41
C GLU A 263 3.65 -7.93 17.69
N TYR A 264 4.88 -8.46 17.71
CA TYR A 264 5.17 -9.88 17.94
C TYR A 264 4.56 -10.42 19.25
N ARG A 265 4.58 -9.62 20.32
CA ARG A 265 4.03 -10.00 21.64
C ARG A 265 2.53 -10.30 21.60
N ARG A 266 1.81 -9.80 20.58
CA ARG A 266 0.37 -10.03 20.42
C ARG A 266 0.01 -11.42 19.91
N PHE A 267 0.98 -12.25 19.51
CA PHE A 267 0.74 -13.65 19.11
C PHE A 267 -0.03 -14.45 20.16
N ARG A 268 0.02 -14.01 21.42
CA ARG A 268 -0.68 -14.60 22.56
C ARG A 268 -2.05 -14.00 22.87
N TYR A 269 -2.43 -12.85 22.29
CA TYR A 269 -3.67 -12.15 22.64
C TYR A 269 -4.27 -11.34 21.47
N GLY A 270 -5.33 -11.84 20.86
CA GLY A 270 -6.13 -11.06 19.90
C GLY A 270 -5.44 -10.81 18.55
N PHE A 271 -4.42 -11.60 18.23
CA PHE A 271 -3.62 -11.43 17.02
C PHE A 271 -4.49 -11.57 15.77
N TYR A 272 -5.22 -12.68 15.66
CA TYR A 272 -5.98 -13.02 14.46
C TYR A 272 -6.99 -11.93 14.07
N SER A 273 -7.81 -11.45 15.01
CA SER A 273 -8.80 -10.40 14.71
C SER A 273 -8.13 -9.10 14.27
N THR A 274 -6.98 -8.76 14.86
CA THR A 274 -6.21 -7.58 14.43
C THR A 274 -5.64 -7.80 13.04
N LEU A 275 -5.04 -8.96 12.77
CA LEU A 275 -4.50 -9.32 11.45
C LEU A 275 -5.56 -9.19 10.34
N VAL A 276 -6.76 -9.74 10.55
CA VAL A 276 -7.85 -9.67 9.56
C VAL A 276 -8.27 -8.22 9.32
N HIS A 277 -8.42 -7.44 10.39
CA HIS A 277 -8.75 -6.00 10.32
C HIS A 277 -7.68 -5.23 9.51
N GLU A 278 -6.40 -5.39 9.86
CA GLU A 278 -5.32 -4.66 9.18
C GLU A 278 -5.09 -5.14 7.74
N LEU A 279 -5.31 -6.43 7.44
CA LEU A 279 -5.33 -6.91 6.06
C LEU A 279 -6.45 -6.22 5.25
N GLY A 280 -7.62 -6.01 5.85
CA GLY A 280 -8.69 -5.22 5.24
C GLY A 280 -8.21 -3.82 4.82
N HIS A 281 -7.49 -3.12 5.71
CA HIS A 281 -6.87 -1.84 5.36
C HIS A 281 -5.78 -1.95 4.29
N ALA A 282 -4.91 -2.96 4.36
CA ALA A 282 -3.87 -3.20 3.36
C ALA A 282 -4.45 -3.52 1.97
N PHE A 283 -5.66 -4.08 1.92
CA PHE A 283 -6.43 -4.31 0.69
C PHE A 283 -7.27 -3.10 0.26
N GLY A 284 -7.26 -2.01 1.03
CA GLY A 284 -7.85 -0.72 0.66
C GLY A 284 -9.17 -0.38 1.34
N LEU A 285 -9.62 -1.16 2.34
CA LEU A 285 -10.81 -0.81 3.12
C LEU A 285 -10.52 0.28 4.15
N THR A 286 -11.55 1.07 4.45
CA THR A 286 -11.57 2.05 5.55
C THR A 286 -12.42 1.55 6.69
N HIS A 287 -12.35 2.20 7.85
CA HIS A 287 -13.32 1.98 8.91
C HIS A 287 -14.76 2.31 8.48
N VAL A 288 -15.72 1.61 9.07
CA VAL A 288 -17.15 1.71 8.71
C VAL A 288 -17.81 3.03 9.10
N ASN A 289 -17.22 3.79 10.02
CA ASN A 289 -17.72 5.13 10.38
C ASN A 289 -17.67 6.12 9.21
N CYS A 290 -16.79 5.90 8.23
CA CYS A 290 -16.76 6.73 7.04
C CYS A 290 -18.07 6.62 6.24
N SER A 291 -18.71 5.45 6.23
CA SER A 291 -20.04 5.25 5.63
C SER A 291 -21.19 5.48 6.64
N GLY A 292 -20.89 6.07 7.80
CA GLY A 292 -21.87 6.42 8.83
C GLY A 292 -22.29 5.28 9.75
N GLN A 293 -21.62 4.12 9.69
CA GLN A 293 -21.96 2.97 10.54
C GLN A 293 -21.25 3.01 11.90
N SER A 294 -21.80 2.28 12.87
CA SER A 294 -21.26 2.20 14.23
C SER A 294 -19.97 1.38 14.31
N MET A 295 -18.92 1.97 14.88
CA MET A 295 -17.64 1.27 15.10
C MET A 295 -17.72 0.19 16.17
N SER A 296 -18.68 0.24 17.10
CA SER A 296 -18.77 -0.73 18.20
C SER A 296 -19.77 -1.86 17.93
N GLU A 297 -20.66 -1.68 16.96
CA GLU A 297 -21.81 -2.56 16.76
C GLU A 297 -21.89 -3.19 15.38
N SER A 298 -21.26 -2.60 14.35
CA SER A 298 -21.25 -3.17 13.00
C SER A 298 -20.66 -4.59 13.00
N GLU A 299 -21.21 -5.46 12.16
CA GLU A 299 -20.64 -6.80 11.94
C GLU A 299 -19.43 -6.78 11.00
N SER A 300 -19.06 -5.62 10.46
CA SER A 300 -17.91 -5.52 9.56
C SER A 300 -16.60 -5.82 10.27
N ILE A 301 -15.69 -6.52 9.56
CA ILE A 301 -14.28 -6.68 9.98
C ILE A 301 -13.54 -5.34 10.13
N MET A 302 -14.07 -4.25 9.59
CA MET A 302 -13.50 -2.90 9.69
C MET A 302 -14.08 -2.09 10.86
N SER A 303 -14.81 -2.74 11.76
CA SER A 303 -15.31 -2.17 13.02
C SER A 303 -14.46 -2.63 14.21
N TYR A 304 -14.62 -1.97 15.35
CA TYR A 304 -14.03 -2.37 16.63
C TYR A 304 -14.99 -3.18 17.51
N ASN A 305 -15.96 -3.85 16.89
CA ASN A 305 -16.95 -4.64 17.59
C ASN A 305 -16.26 -5.73 18.45
N PRO A 306 -16.42 -5.71 19.79
CA PRO A 306 -15.75 -6.64 20.68
C PRO A 306 -16.08 -8.11 20.42
N ARG A 307 -17.21 -8.39 19.74
CA ARG A 307 -17.63 -9.75 19.36
C ARG A 307 -16.70 -10.40 18.34
N HIS A 308 -15.93 -9.61 17.59
CA HIS A 308 -14.96 -10.11 16.61
C HIS A 308 -13.58 -10.42 17.17
N ARG A 309 -13.33 -10.05 18.43
CA ARG A 309 -12.01 -10.18 19.05
C ARG A 309 -11.65 -11.66 19.27
N SER A 310 -10.52 -12.08 18.74
CA SER A 310 -9.98 -13.40 19.06
C SER A 310 -9.44 -13.44 20.50
N ARG A 311 -9.47 -14.63 21.13
CA ARG A 311 -8.98 -14.83 22.50
C ARG A 311 -7.72 -15.69 22.48
N GLY A 312 -6.75 -15.33 23.31
CA GLY A 312 -5.48 -16.06 23.37
C GLY A 312 -4.78 -16.11 22.01
N SER A 313 -4.23 -17.27 21.68
CA SER A 313 -3.67 -17.62 20.37
C SER A 313 -4.69 -18.27 19.42
N GLY A 314 -5.99 -18.19 19.72
CA GLY A 314 -7.05 -18.80 18.91
C GLY A 314 -7.49 -17.92 17.74
N ILE A 315 -8.20 -18.54 16.78
CA ILE A 315 -8.99 -17.86 15.76
C ILE A 315 -10.26 -17.29 16.41
N ALA A 316 -10.78 -16.18 15.88
CA ALA A 316 -12.03 -15.59 16.38
C ALA A 316 -13.23 -16.49 16.06
N ILE A 317 -14.13 -16.68 17.03
CA ILE A 317 -15.36 -17.49 16.86
C ILE A 317 -16.31 -16.82 15.87
N ASN A 318 -16.45 -15.49 15.93
CA ASN A 318 -17.18 -14.69 14.97
C ASN A 318 -16.21 -13.65 14.39
N PRO A 319 -15.41 -13.98 13.38
CA PRO A 319 -14.33 -13.10 12.91
C PRO A 319 -14.82 -11.85 12.17
N GLY A 320 -16.14 -11.63 12.05
CA GLY A 320 -16.74 -10.51 11.34
C GLY A 320 -17.07 -10.83 9.88
N SER A 321 -17.78 -9.89 9.26
CA SER A 321 -18.32 -9.97 7.90
C SER A 321 -17.88 -8.78 7.05
N LEU A 322 -18.32 -8.70 5.79
CA LEU A 322 -18.20 -7.51 4.96
C LEU A 322 -19.60 -6.95 4.71
N THR A 323 -19.70 -5.64 4.68
CA THR A 323 -20.84 -4.96 4.07
C THR A 323 -20.79 -5.10 2.55
N ASP A 324 -21.91 -4.88 1.87
CA ASP A 324 -21.98 -4.98 0.41
C ASP A 324 -20.99 -4.03 -0.29
N THR A 325 -20.80 -2.83 0.27
CA THR A 325 -19.87 -1.83 -0.30
C THR A 325 -18.41 -2.22 -0.08
N GLU A 326 -18.06 -2.80 1.07
CA GLU A 326 -16.71 -3.33 1.33
C GLU A 326 -16.41 -4.54 0.47
N ARG A 327 -17.37 -5.46 0.31
CA ARG A 327 -17.24 -6.60 -0.61
C ARG A 327 -16.99 -6.11 -2.04
N ALA A 328 -17.79 -5.16 -2.53
CA ALA A 328 -17.61 -4.58 -3.85
C ALA A 328 -16.21 -3.96 -4.01
N LYS A 329 -15.73 -3.22 -3.00
CA LYS A 329 -14.38 -2.65 -3.00
C LYS A 329 -13.31 -3.72 -3.08
N LEU A 330 -13.30 -4.73 -2.22
CA LEU A 330 -12.25 -5.75 -2.28
C LEU A 330 -12.18 -6.44 -3.65
N LEU A 331 -13.32 -6.65 -4.30
CA LEU A 331 -13.39 -7.21 -5.66
C LEU A 331 -12.89 -6.25 -6.74
N LEU A 332 -12.85 -4.94 -6.50
CA LEU A 332 -12.16 -4.00 -7.40
C LEU A 332 -10.63 -4.18 -7.42
N SER A 333 -10.09 -5.10 -6.59
CA SER A 333 -8.67 -5.49 -6.56
C SER A 333 -8.44 -6.89 -7.13
N PRO A 334 -8.65 -7.14 -8.44
CA PRO A 334 -8.53 -8.47 -9.04
C PRO A 334 -7.10 -9.04 -8.97
N ARG A 335 -6.10 -8.20 -8.70
CA ARG A 335 -4.71 -8.63 -8.46
C ARG A 335 -4.52 -9.35 -7.12
N ILE A 336 -5.38 -9.08 -6.14
CA ILE A 336 -5.38 -9.69 -4.81
C ILE A 336 -6.43 -10.81 -4.77
N PHE A 337 -7.62 -10.52 -5.32
CA PHE A 337 -8.79 -11.40 -5.32
C PHE A 337 -9.27 -11.67 -6.74
N PRO A 338 -8.58 -12.53 -7.51
CA PRO A 338 -8.96 -12.80 -8.89
C PRO A 338 -10.37 -13.39 -9.00
N HIS A 339 -11.11 -12.93 -10.00
CA HIS A 339 -12.47 -13.36 -10.31
C HIS A 339 -12.85 -12.97 -11.75
N SER A 340 -14.02 -13.42 -12.20
CA SER A 340 -14.57 -13.11 -13.53
C SER A 340 -15.65 -12.01 -13.55
N GLN A 341 -16.02 -11.46 -12.39
CA GLN A 341 -17.07 -10.44 -12.26
C GLN A 341 -16.75 -9.13 -13.01
N ASP A 342 -17.80 -8.43 -13.46
CA ASP A 342 -17.70 -7.14 -14.13
C ASP A 342 -17.31 -6.02 -13.14
N LEU A 343 -16.08 -5.51 -13.28
CA LEU A 343 -15.54 -4.42 -12.46
C LEU A 343 -16.40 -3.16 -12.52
N LYS A 344 -17.05 -2.87 -13.64
CA LYS A 344 -17.90 -1.68 -13.78
C LYS A 344 -19.11 -1.75 -12.85
N GLN A 345 -19.74 -2.92 -12.76
CA GLN A 345 -20.87 -3.13 -11.86
C GLN A 345 -20.44 -3.02 -10.39
N LEU A 346 -19.26 -3.55 -10.05
CA LEU A 346 -18.69 -3.44 -8.71
C LEU A 346 -18.38 -1.98 -8.33
N GLN A 347 -17.89 -1.18 -9.29
CA GLN A 347 -17.66 0.26 -9.06
C GLN A 347 -18.94 1.02 -8.73
N ASP A 348 -20.07 0.68 -9.35
CA ASP A 348 -21.34 1.34 -9.05
C ASP A 348 -21.91 0.99 -7.66
N GLN A 349 -21.43 -0.09 -7.06
CA GLN A 349 -21.84 -0.58 -5.72
C GLN A 349 -20.91 -0.11 -4.58
N ALA A 350 -19.69 0.33 -4.89
CA ALA A 350 -18.73 0.79 -3.90
C ALA A 350 -19.07 2.19 -3.34
N ASP A 351 -18.68 2.47 -2.09
CA ASP A 351 -18.80 3.80 -1.49
C ASP A 351 -17.52 4.65 -1.66
N ALA A 352 -17.55 5.93 -1.26
CA ALA A 352 -16.47 6.91 -1.46
C ALA A 352 -15.31 6.80 -0.45
N CYS A 353 -15.40 5.90 0.52
CA CYS A 353 -14.45 5.83 1.62
C CYS A 353 -13.16 5.14 1.16
N VAL A 354 -12.10 5.94 1.06
CA VAL A 354 -10.84 5.53 0.46
C VAL A 354 -9.72 5.96 1.40
N LEU A 355 -8.78 5.06 1.71
CA LEU A 355 -7.58 5.42 2.45
C LEU A 355 -6.65 6.28 1.58
N PRO A 356 -5.98 7.31 2.14
CA PRO A 356 -4.99 8.07 1.40
C PRO A 356 -3.76 7.22 1.06
N ALA A 357 -3.00 7.66 0.06
CA ALA A 357 -1.70 7.07 -0.25
C ALA A 357 -0.72 7.26 0.91
N MET A 358 0.22 6.32 1.04
CA MET A 358 1.39 6.53 1.89
C MET A 358 2.21 7.74 1.40
N ASP A 359 2.98 8.34 2.30
CA ASP A 359 3.82 9.51 2.05
C ASP A 359 4.75 9.30 0.84
N ASP A 360 5.08 10.40 0.15
CA ASP A 360 5.93 10.38 -1.04
C ASP A 360 7.41 10.08 -0.71
N TYR A 361 7.77 9.94 0.56
CA TYR A 361 9.02 9.34 1.01
C TYR A 361 9.29 7.95 0.42
N LEU A 362 8.24 7.16 0.13
CA LEU A 362 8.35 5.86 -0.56
C LEU A 362 8.59 5.99 -2.07
N GLY A 363 8.76 7.22 -2.55
CA GLY A 363 8.67 7.60 -3.95
C GLY A 363 7.34 8.31 -4.25
N PRO A 364 7.27 9.06 -5.35
CA PRO A 364 6.09 9.85 -5.69
C PRO A 364 4.80 9.00 -5.72
N VAL A 365 3.64 9.63 -5.58
CA VAL A 365 2.36 8.94 -5.83
C VAL A 365 2.10 9.04 -7.34
N PRO A 366 1.73 7.94 -8.03
CA PRO A 366 1.64 7.98 -9.49
C PRO A 366 0.37 8.73 -9.89
N ASN A 367 0.44 9.51 -10.96
CA ASN A 367 -0.77 9.97 -11.62
C ASN A 367 -1.33 8.81 -12.44
N VAL A 368 -2.54 8.35 -12.13
CA VAL A 368 -3.25 7.33 -12.90
C VAL A 368 -4.23 8.03 -13.83
N HIS A 369 -4.21 7.62 -15.09
CA HIS A 369 -5.02 8.19 -16.16
C HIS A 369 -5.89 7.13 -16.80
N GLY A 370 -7.14 7.47 -17.10
CA GLY A 370 -8.05 6.60 -17.85
C GLY A 370 -8.57 5.39 -17.07
N VAL A 371 -8.24 5.29 -15.78
CA VAL A 371 -8.78 4.30 -14.85
C VAL A 371 -9.49 5.07 -13.75
N GLY A 372 -10.83 5.01 -13.72
CA GLY A 372 -11.65 5.82 -12.81
C GLY A 372 -11.80 7.28 -13.26
N TYR A 373 -11.82 8.23 -12.33
CA TYR A 373 -12.14 9.64 -12.63
C TYR A 373 -10.91 10.49 -12.95
N ASP A 374 -10.87 11.05 -14.16
CA ASP A 374 -9.91 12.09 -14.53
C ASP A 374 -10.59 13.46 -14.51
N LEU A 375 -10.06 14.40 -13.73
CA LEU A 375 -10.47 15.81 -13.72
C LEU A 375 -9.38 16.65 -14.37
N PHE A 376 -9.74 17.45 -15.36
CA PHE A 376 -8.82 18.33 -16.07
C PHE A 376 -9.22 19.79 -15.91
N PHE A 377 -8.27 20.64 -15.53
CA PHE A 377 -8.38 22.09 -15.60
C PHE A 377 -7.49 22.61 -16.73
N ASN A 378 -8.10 23.23 -17.74
CA ASN A 378 -7.40 23.73 -18.94
C ASN A 378 -6.48 22.65 -19.56
N GLU A 379 -7.02 21.44 -19.73
CA GLU A 379 -6.33 20.29 -20.35
C GLU A 379 -5.14 19.75 -19.56
N ARG A 380 -4.96 20.21 -18.31
CA ARG A 380 -4.03 19.61 -17.35
C ARG A 380 -4.83 18.78 -16.36
N ILE A 381 -4.40 17.54 -16.12
CA ILE A 381 -5.01 16.74 -15.07
C ILE A 381 -4.76 17.41 -13.72
N VAL A 382 -5.77 17.39 -12.86
CA VAL A 382 -5.72 17.86 -11.48
C VAL A 382 -6.29 16.85 -10.48
N SER A 383 -6.94 15.79 -10.97
CA SER A 383 -7.27 14.63 -10.15
C SER A 383 -5.99 13.88 -9.74
N GLY A 384 -5.90 13.53 -8.46
CA GLY A 384 -4.85 12.65 -7.95
C GLY A 384 -5.16 11.18 -8.16
N PHE A 385 -4.27 10.32 -7.67
CA PHE A 385 -4.41 8.87 -7.74
C PHE A 385 -5.72 8.35 -7.13
N ASP A 386 -6.16 8.96 -6.03
CA ASP A 386 -7.40 8.63 -5.31
C ASP A 386 -8.65 8.72 -6.19
N ALA A 387 -8.62 9.56 -7.24
CA ALA A 387 -9.71 9.70 -8.17
C ALA A 387 -9.99 8.43 -9.00
N MET A 388 -9.04 7.50 -9.07
CA MET A 388 -9.26 6.22 -9.74
C MET A 388 -10.34 5.37 -9.05
N PHE A 389 -10.63 5.65 -7.77
CA PHE A 389 -11.61 4.92 -6.97
C PHE A 389 -12.96 5.62 -6.87
N TYR A 390 -13.12 6.76 -7.54
CA TYR A 390 -14.43 7.39 -7.62
C TYR A 390 -15.38 6.42 -8.32
N THR A 391 -16.62 6.35 -7.86
CA THR A 391 -17.70 5.76 -8.66
C THR A 391 -18.09 6.72 -9.77
N LYS A 392 -18.73 6.22 -10.84
CA LYS A 392 -19.21 7.08 -11.93
C LYS A 392 -20.16 8.15 -11.41
N ALA A 393 -20.99 7.83 -10.41
CA ALA A 393 -21.89 8.77 -9.76
C ALA A 393 -21.14 9.85 -8.95
N GLN A 394 -20.10 9.47 -8.20
CA GLN A 394 -19.26 10.43 -7.47
C GLN A 394 -18.50 11.35 -8.43
N ALA A 395 -17.91 10.77 -9.47
CA ALA A 395 -17.23 11.47 -10.53
C ALA A 395 -18.14 12.51 -11.20
N LYS A 396 -19.40 12.15 -11.51
CA LYS A 396 -20.41 13.09 -12.03
C LYS A 396 -20.69 14.24 -11.05
N ARG A 397 -20.94 13.94 -9.78
CA ARG A 397 -21.24 14.97 -8.76
C ARG A 397 -20.07 15.91 -8.54
N HIS A 398 -18.87 15.36 -8.39
CA HIS A 398 -17.66 16.13 -8.19
C HIS A 398 -17.34 16.98 -9.42
N CYS A 399 -17.46 16.42 -10.63
CA CYS A 399 -17.30 17.16 -11.87
C CYS A 399 -18.27 18.35 -11.98
N ALA A 400 -19.55 18.13 -11.66
CA ALA A 400 -20.55 19.19 -11.65
C ALA A 400 -20.16 20.31 -10.67
N ALA A 401 -19.78 19.95 -9.44
CA ALA A 401 -19.33 20.91 -8.44
C ALA A 401 -18.09 21.70 -8.87
N MET A 402 -17.13 21.06 -9.55
CA MET A 402 -15.93 21.75 -10.06
C MET A 402 -16.26 22.71 -11.21
N ARG A 403 -17.18 22.34 -12.11
CA ARG A 403 -17.67 23.22 -13.19
C ARG A 403 -18.37 24.46 -12.62
N GLU A 404 -19.17 24.29 -11.57
CA GLU A 404 -19.86 25.38 -10.89
C GLU A 404 -18.88 26.29 -10.14
N ARG A 405 -17.93 25.70 -9.40
CA ARG A 405 -16.95 26.44 -8.60
C ARG A 405 -15.95 27.24 -9.45
N TYR A 406 -15.62 26.77 -10.65
CA TYR A 406 -14.59 27.35 -11.50
C TYR A 406 -15.10 27.70 -12.92
N PRO A 407 -16.05 28.64 -13.06
CA PRO A 407 -16.73 28.93 -14.34
C PRO A 407 -15.81 29.52 -15.43
N ARG A 408 -14.62 30.00 -15.05
CA ARG A 408 -13.62 30.57 -15.98
C ARG A 408 -12.52 29.58 -16.37
N ILE A 409 -12.52 28.37 -15.79
CA ILE A 409 -11.57 27.31 -16.10
C ILE A 409 -12.28 26.30 -16.99
N LYS A 410 -11.62 25.83 -18.06
CA LYS A 410 -12.13 24.72 -18.86
C LYS A 410 -12.03 23.44 -18.03
N VAL A 411 -13.13 23.02 -17.43
CA VAL A 411 -13.24 21.79 -16.64
C VAL A 411 -13.71 20.64 -17.53
N ASP A 412 -12.80 19.73 -17.88
CA ASP A 412 -13.11 18.45 -18.54
C ASP A 412 -13.03 17.30 -17.53
N CYS A 413 -13.86 16.30 -17.72
CA CYS A 413 -14.05 15.21 -16.78
C CYS A 413 -14.21 13.91 -17.55
N ARG A 414 -13.46 12.89 -17.18
CA ARG A 414 -13.59 11.55 -17.79
C ARG A 414 -13.76 10.50 -16.72
N PHE A 415 -14.47 9.43 -17.05
CA PHE A 415 -14.61 8.26 -16.22
C PHE A 415 -14.24 7.02 -17.03
N ALA A 416 -13.21 6.30 -16.58
CA ALA A 416 -12.63 5.16 -17.30
C ALA A 416 -12.31 5.53 -18.77
N GLY A 417 -11.76 6.74 -18.98
CA GLY A 417 -11.44 7.28 -20.31
C GLY A 417 -12.62 7.86 -21.10
N GLU A 418 -13.87 7.60 -20.69
CA GLU A 418 -15.07 8.14 -21.34
C GLU A 418 -15.41 9.55 -20.83
N VAL A 419 -15.76 10.47 -21.72
CA VAL A 419 -16.18 11.83 -21.32
C VAL A 419 -17.43 11.78 -20.44
N LEU A 420 -17.37 12.40 -19.27
CA LEU A 420 -18.52 12.60 -18.40
C LEU A 420 -19.35 13.78 -18.91
N GLN A 421 -20.44 13.44 -19.60
CA GLN A 421 -21.45 14.41 -19.98
C GLN A 421 -21.99 15.15 -18.74
N PRO A 422 -22.29 16.46 -18.84
CA PRO A 422 -22.96 17.20 -17.78
C PRO A 422 -24.22 16.46 -17.36
N SER A 423 -24.49 16.36 -16.06
CA SER A 423 -25.79 15.91 -15.59
C SER A 423 -26.86 16.85 -16.15
N GLU A 424 -27.90 16.30 -16.78
CA GLU A 424 -29.05 17.11 -17.19
C GLU A 424 -29.56 17.92 -15.99
N PRO A 425 -29.88 19.22 -16.17
CA PRO A 425 -30.44 20.02 -15.10
C PRO A 425 -31.72 19.35 -14.59
N LYS A 426 -31.85 19.17 -13.27
CA LYS A 426 -33.13 18.78 -12.66
C LYS A 426 -34.19 19.73 -13.20
N ALA A 427 -35.20 19.18 -13.87
CA ALA A 427 -36.35 19.94 -14.32
C ALA A 427 -36.88 20.75 -13.13
N SER A 428 -36.89 22.08 -13.27
CA SER A 428 -37.56 22.96 -12.34
C SER A 428 -38.98 22.42 -12.10
N PRO A 429 -39.49 22.43 -10.86
CA PRO A 429 -40.93 22.31 -10.68
C PRO A 429 -41.54 23.41 -11.54
N ARG A 430 -42.46 23.04 -12.45
CA ARG A 430 -43.22 24.06 -13.19
C ARG A 430 -44.04 24.87 -12.18
N PRO A 431 -44.19 26.19 -12.41
CA PRO A 431 -44.87 27.09 -11.50
C PRO A 431 -46.30 26.65 -11.16
#